data_AF-A0A8T6P6F5-F1
#
_entry.id   AF-A0A8T6P6F5-F1
#
_cell.length_a   1.000
_cell.length_b   1.000
_cell.length_c   1.000
_cell.angle_alpha   90.00
_cell.angle_beta   90.00
_cell.angle_gamma   90.00
#
_symmetry.space_group_name_H-M   'P 1'
#
loop_
_entity.id
_entity.type
_entity.pdbx_description
1 polymer ?
#
loop_
_entity_poly.entity_id
_entity_poly.type
_entity_poly.pdbx_seq_one_letter_code
_entity_poly.pdbx_strand_id
1 'polypeptide(L)'
;MDNFQLVWLVPFATWHWTTIFNYGIILICLFLVVGTSGDVPILFLVGVALVAFAGAANLYSNLFAAPLFLIFVIRTIMLAGSLALAGLAPTEETRGIAIVMNLFTFPIFVMLIINCFLPGFIQDPRVLGC
;
A
#
# COMPACT_ATOMS: atom_id res chain seq x y z
N MET A 1 -31.59 -2.44 -5.52
CA MET A 1 -30.39 -1.58 -5.61
C MET A 1 -30.11 -1.16 -4.18
N ASP A 2 -29.38 -2.01 -3.48
CA ASP A 2 -29.22 -1.90 -2.03
C ASP A 2 -28.38 -0.67 -1.71
N ASN A 3 -28.82 0.03 -0.66
CA ASN A 3 -28.22 1.26 -0.17
C ASN A 3 -26.70 1.10 -0.03
N PHE A 4 -25.95 1.69 -0.96
CA PHE A 4 -24.53 1.94 -0.80
C PHE A 4 -24.37 2.90 0.38
N GLN A 5 -24.25 2.36 1.58
CA GLN A 5 -24.08 3.16 2.78
C GLN A 5 -22.68 3.78 2.75
N LEU A 6 -22.59 5.09 2.97
CA LEU A 6 -21.33 5.84 3.05
C LEU A 6 -20.28 5.19 3.97
N VAL A 7 -20.72 4.39 4.94
CA VAL A 7 -19.88 3.57 5.83
C VAL A 7 -18.91 2.66 5.07
N TRP A 8 -19.25 2.19 3.87
CA TRP A 8 -18.38 1.32 3.07
C TRP A 8 -17.25 2.09 2.36
N LEU A 9 -17.34 3.41 2.21
CA LEU A 9 -16.23 4.23 1.67
C LEU A 9 -15.12 4.48 2.70
N VAL A 10 -15.41 4.24 3.97
CA VAL A 10 -14.48 4.43 5.07
C VAL A 10 -13.81 3.09 5.38
N PRO A 11 -12.47 2.98 5.31
CA PRO A 11 -11.78 1.74 5.63
C PRO A 11 -12.13 1.27 7.04
N PHE A 12 -12.24 -0.04 7.22
CA PHE A 12 -12.41 -0.62 8.55
C PHE A 12 -11.17 -0.28 9.42
N ALA A 13 -11.36 -0.12 10.74
CA ALA A 13 -10.30 0.27 11.67
C ALA A 13 -9.50 1.51 11.21
N THR A 14 -10.21 2.61 10.90
CA THR A 14 -9.64 3.85 10.33
C THR A 14 -8.41 4.40 11.04
N TRP A 15 -8.40 4.32 12.38
CA TRP A 15 -7.32 4.84 13.23
C TRP A 15 -6.22 3.83 13.51
N HIS A 16 -6.36 2.59 13.02
CA HIS A 16 -5.31 1.61 13.18
C HIS A 16 -4.10 2.00 12.33
N TRP A 17 -2.91 1.80 12.87
CA TRP A 17 -1.66 2.25 12.26
C TRP A 17 -1.44 1.68 10.86
N THR A 18 -1.93 0.46 10.58
CA THR A 18 -1.86 -0.15 9.24
C THR A 18 -2.68 0.65 8.23
N THR A 19 -3.82 1.21 8.62
CA THR A 19 -4.63 2.14 7.81
C THR A 19 -3.88 3.44 7.54
N ILE A 20 -3.33 4.05 8.59
CA ILE A 20 -2.55 5.29 8.51
C ILE A 20 -1.38 5.11 7.53
N PHE A 21 -0.68 3.97 7.59
CA PHE A 21 0.44 3.70 6.69
C PHE A 21 0.00 3.55 5.23
N ASN A 22 -1.16 2.94 4.96
CA ASN A 22 -1.68 2.86 3.59
C ASN A 22 -2.08 4.24 3.05
N TYR A 23 -2.70 5.08 3.88
CA TYR A 23 -2.93 6.48 3.50
C TYR A 23 -1.61 7.22 3.22
N GLY A 24 -0.60 7.02 4.07
CA GLY A 24 0.74 7.57 3.87
C GLY A 24 1.35 7.15 2.53
N ILE A 25 1.24 5.87 2.16
CA ILE A 25 1.72 5.35 0.87
C ILE A 25 1.00 6.04 -0.31
N ILE A 26 -0.33 6.18 -0.24
CA ILE A 26 -1.11 6.84 -1.30
C ILE A 26 -0.72 8.32 -1.41
N LEU A 27 -0.55 9.01 -0.28
CA LEU A 27 -0.09 10.40 -0.25
C LEU A 27 1.32 10.55 -0.83
N ILE A 28 2.23 9.63 -0.51
CA ILE A 28 3.57 9.62 -1.09
C ILE A 28 3.51 9.41 -2.60
N CYS A 29 2.66 8.50 -3.09
CA CYS A 29 2.47 8.31 -4.53
C CYS A 29 1.97 9.59 -5.20
N LEU A 30 1.03 10.31 -4.59
CA LEU A 30 0.58 11.62 -5.08
C LEU A 30 1.72 12.64 -5.11
N PHE A 31 2.52 12.71 -4.05
CA PHE A 31 3.71 13.59 -4.01
C PHE A 31 4.73 13.24 -5.09
N LEU A 32 4.96 11.96 -5.38
CA LEU A 32 5.85 11.54 -6.45
C LEU A 32 5.32 11.96 -7.83
N VAL A 33 4.01 11.88 -8.07
CA VAL A 33 3.40 12.32 -9.35
C VAL A 33 3.45 13.84 -9.49
N VAL A 34 3.08 14.59 -8.44
CA VAL A 34 3.02 16.06 -8.48
C VAL A 34 4.41 16.69 -8.40
N GLY A 35 5.31 16.10 -7.64
CA GLY A 35 6.67 16.59 -7.44
C GLY A 35 7.62 16.30 -8.60
N THR A 36 7.28 15.36 -9.48
CA THR A 36 8.02 15.17 -10.73
C THR A 36 7.63 16.21 -11.78
N SER A 37 8.61 16.88 -12.36
CA SER A 37 8.43 17.78 -13.51
C SER A 37 9.38 17.40 -14.65
N GLY A 38 8.96 17.61 -15.89
CA GLY A 38 9.76 17.28 -17.09
C GLY A 38 9.55 15.86 -17.63
N ASP A 39 10.55 15.34 -18.36
CA ASP A 39 10.53 14.01 -18.99
C ASP A 39 10.76 12.90 -17.94
N VAL A 40 9.67 12.47 -17.30
CA VAL A 40 9.69 11.36 -16.33
C VAL A 40 9.67 10.02 -17.06
N PRO A 41 10.54 9.05 -16.69
CA PRO A 41 10.50 7.71 -17.27
C PRO A 41 9.14 7.05 -17.08
N ILE A 42 8.55 6.51 -18.16
CA ILE A 42 7.24 5.84 -18.11
C ILE A 42 7.24 4.69 -17.09
N LEU A 43 8.33 3.93 -17.01
CA LEU A 43 8.47 2.83 -16.04
C LEU A 43 8.35 3.31 -14.58
N PHE A 44 8.85 4.51 -14.28
CA PHE A 44 8.70 5.11 -12.95
C PHE A 44 7.22 5.43 -12.68
N LEU A 45 6.54 6.10 -13.61
CA LEU A 45 5.11 6.42 -13.47
C LEU A 45 4.23 5.17 -13.34
N VAL A 46 4.52 4.12 -14.11
CA VAL A 46 3.83 2.82 -13.99
C VAL A 46 4.07 2.21 -12.61
N GLY A 47 5.30 2.28 -12.09
CA GLY A 47 5.62 1.83 -10.74
C GLY A 47 4.81 2.58 -9.69
N VAL A 48 4.70 3.91 -9.80
CA VAL A 48 3.93 4.74 -8.86
C VAL A 48 2.45 4.37 -8.91
N ALA A 49 1.87 4.23 -10.10
CA ALA A 49 0.49 3.83 -10.28
C ALA A 49 0.21 2.43 -9.69
N LEU A 50 1.13 1.50 -9.88
CA LEU A 50 1.00 0.12 -9.40
C LEU A 50 1.08 0.05 -7.86
N VAL A 51 1.98 0.81 -7.22
CA VAL A 51 2.02 0.91 -5.76
C VAL A 51 0.78 1.62 -5.21
N ALA A 52 0.32 2.71 -5.84
CA ALA A 52 -0.89 3.41 -5.42
C ALA A 52 -2.13 2.50 -5.49
N PHE A 53 -2.26 1.74 -6.58
CA PHE A 53 -3.33 0.75 -6.74
C PHE A 53 -3.26 -0.35 -5.69
N ALA A 54 -2.08 -0.92 -5.45
CA ALA A 54 -1.90 -1.96 -4.44
C ALA A 54 -2.17 -1.44 -3.02
N GLY A 55 -1.74 -0.22 -2.70
CA GLY A 55 -2.04 0.45 -1.43
C GLY A 55 -3.53 0.68 -1.23
N ALA A 56 -4.24 1.14 -2.27
CA ALA A 56 -5.69 1.29 -2.22
C ALA A 56 -6.41 -0.06 -2.08
N ALA A 57 -6.00 -1.08 -2.84
CA ALA A 57 -6.56 -2.42 -2.76
C ALA A 57 -6.37 -3.05 -1.37
N ASN A 58 -5.19 -2.87 -0.75
CA ASN A 58 -4.93 -3.34 0.60
C ASN A 58 -5.72 -2.55 1.66
N LEU A 59 -5.84 -1.22 1.50
CA LEU A 59 -6.62 -0.35 2.39
C LEU A 59 -8.09 -0.76 2.45
N TYR A 60 -8.66 -1.11 1.30
CA TYR A 60 -10.05 -1.51 1.14
C TYR A 60 -10.25 -3.02 1.07
N SER A 61 -9.28 -3.81 1.55
CA SER A 61 -9.37 -5.28 1.59
C SER A 61 -10.53 -5.82 2.43
N ASN A 62 -11.18 -4.98 3.24
CA ASN A 62 -12.40 -5.30 3.97
C ASN A 62 -13.68 -5.24 3.09
N LEU A 63 -13.63 -4.56 1.94
CA LEU A 63 -14.78 -4.43 1.04
C LEU A 63 -15.06 -5.69 0.23
N PHE A 64 -14.07 -6.56 0.11
CA PHE A 64 -14.16 -7.84 -0.57
C PHE A 64 -13.50 -8.88 0.33
N ALA A 65 -14.16 -10.02 0.58
CA ALA A 65 -13.56 -11.10 1.36
C ALA A 65 -12.36 -11.69 0.58
N ALA A 66 -11.19 -11.08 0.73
CA ALA A 66 -9.99 -11.42 0.00
C ALA A 66 -9.33 -12.64 0.62
N PRO A 67 -8.99 -13.68 -0.16
CA PRO A 67 -8.19 -14.78 0.38
C PRO A 67 -6.82 -14.27 0.81
N LEU A 68 -6.24 -14.85 1.85
CA LEU A 68 -4.93 -14.45 2.41
C LEU A 68 -3.83 -14.41 1.35
N PHE A 69 -3.85 -15.34 0.38
CA PHE A 69 -2.92 -15.34 -0.75
C PHE A 69 -3.00 -14.07 -1.59
N LEU A 70 -4.20 -13.55 -1.86
CA LEU A 70 -4.35 -12.32 -2.62
C LEU A 70 -3.79 -11.11 -1.84
N ILE A 71 -4.07 -11.05 -0.53
CA ILE A 71 -3.52 -10.02 0.36
C ILE A 71 -1.99 -10.10 0.40
N PHE A 72 -1.44 -11.31 0.38
CA PHE A 72 0.00 -11.54 0.27
C PHE A 72 0.60 -11.00 -1.02
N VAL A 73 -0.02 -11.30 -2.15
CA VAL A 73 0.42 -10.77 -3.44
C VAL A 73 0.36 -9.24 -3.44
N ILE A 74 -0.74 -8.65 -2.95
CA ILE A 74 -0.89 -7.18 -2.88
C ILE A 74 0.23 -6.55 -2.03
N ARG A 75 0.48 -7.07 -0.81
CA ARG A 75 1.53 -6.51 0.07
C ARG A 75 2.94 -6.73 -0.46
N THR A 76 3.18 -7.84 -1.16
CA THR A 76 4.44 -8.08 -1.87
C THR A 76 4.62 -7.06 -2.99
N ILE A 77 3.58 -6.79 -3.77
CA ILE A 77 3.59 -5.76 -4.81
C ILE A 77 3.86 -4.38 -4.21
N MET A 78 3.25 -4.04 -3.07
CA MET A 78 3.50 -2.77 -2.40
C MET A 78 4.98 -2.61 -2.05
N LEU A 79 5.60 -3.63 -1.43
CA LEU A 79 7.01 -3.57 -1.02
C LEU A 79 7.98 -3.66 -2.22
N ALA A 80 7.73 -4.56 -3.16
CA ALA A 80 8.58 -4.71 -4.34
C ALA A 80 8.50 -3.45 -5.23
N GLY A 81 7.31 -2.88 -5.37
CA GLY A 81 7.08 -1.66 -6.13
C GLY A 81 7.76 -0.44 -5.50
N SER A 82 7.69 -0.27 -4.18
CA SER A 82 8.39 0.82 -3.49
C SER A 82 9.93 0.70 -3.58
N LEU A 83 10.47 -0.52 -3.52
CA LEU A 83 11.89 -0.78 -3.76
C LEU A 83 12.29 -0.48 -5.21
N ALA A 84 11.49 -0.93 -6.18
CA ALA A 84 11.73 -0.66 -7.60
C ALA A 84 11.71 0.85 -7.89
N LEU A 85 10.79 1.59 -7.28
CA LEU A 85 10.71 3.05 -7.43
C LEU A 85 11.95 3.77 -6.92
N ALA A 86 12.57 3.31 -5.84
CA ALA A 86 13.84 3.88 -5.37
C ALA A 86 14.98 3.68 -6.40
N GLY A 87 15.01 2.52 -7.07
CA GLY A 87 15.99 2.24 -8.12
C GLY A 87 15.72 2.96 -9.45
N LEU A 88 14.45 3.21 -9.77
CA LEU A 88 14.00 3.84 -11.01
C LEU A 88 13.78 5.35 -10.89
N ALA A 89 13.98 5.91 -9.70
CA ALA A 89 13.73 7.32 -9.42
C ALA A 89 14.57 8.23 -10.33
N PRO A 90 13.94 9.21 -11.01
CA PRO A 90 14.62 10.10 -11.95
C PRO A 90 15.52 11.13 -11.26
N THR A 91 15.29 11.42 -9.98
CA THR A 91 16.06 12.41 -9.20
C THR A 91 16.40 11.87 -7.81
N GLU A 92 17.41 12.44 -7.16
CA GLU A 92 17.74 12.08 -5.77
C GLU A 92 16.62 12.41 -4.79
N GLU A 93 15.85 13.48 -5.03
CA GLU A 93 14.70 13.86 -4.21
C GLU A 93 13.58 12.81 -4.29
N THR A 94 13.19 12.42 -5.52
CA THR A 94 12.17 11.38 -5.73
C THR A 94 12.64 10.01 -5.23
N ARG A 95 13.94 9.73 -5.31
CA ARG A 95 14.55 8.55 -4.70
C ARG A 95 14.40 8.58 -3.18
N GLY A 96 14.72 9.70 -2.54
CA GLY A 96 14.55 9.87 -1.09
C GLY A 96 13.10 9.63 -0.66
N ILE A 97 12.14 10.18 -1.40
CA ILE A 97 10.70 9.97 -1.15
C ILE A 97 10.31 8.50 -1.33
N ALA A 98 10.80 7.83 -2.38
CA ALA A 98 10.56 6.40 -2.59
C ALA A 98 11.17 5.54 -1.47
N ILE A 99 12.34 5.91 -0.94
CA ILE A 99 12.94 5.26 0.23
C ILE A 99 12.05 5.46 1.47
N VAL A 100 11.52 6.66 1.69
CA VAL A 100 10.55 6.89 2.77
C VAL A 100 9.32 6.01 2.60
N MET A 101 8.83 5.80 1.38
CA MET A 101 7.73 4.88 1.11
C MET A 101 8.03 3.44 1.58
N ASN A 102 9.28 2.99 1.43
CA ASN A 102 9.70 1.67 1.94
C ASN A 102 9.52 1.53 3.46
N LEU A 103 9.73 2.62 4.22
CA LEU A 103 9.51 2.63 5.68
C LEU A 103 8.05 2.38 6.05
N PHE A 104 7.10 2.73 5.17
CA PHE A 104 5.67 2.46 5.37
C PHE A 104 5.28 1.06 4.86
N THR A 105 5.77 0.64 3.70
CA THR A 105 5.40 -0.66 3.11
C THR A 105 6.01 -1.83 3.85
N PHE A 106 7.23 -1.69 4.39
CA PHE A 106 7.96 -2.78 5.04
C PHE A 106 7.26 -3.31 6.30
N PRO A 107 6.84 -2.48 7.29
CA PRO A 107 6.10 -2.99 8.45
C PRO A 107 4.79 -3.68 8.09
N ILE A 108 4.07 -3.19 7.07
CA ILE A 108 2.82 -3.81 6.59
C ILE A 108 3.09 -5.22 6.03
N PHE A 109 4.19 -5.38 5.30
CA PHE A 109 4.59 -6.68 4.75
C PHE A 109 5.08 -7.64 5.85
N VAL A 110 5.93 -7.18 6.77
CA VAL A 110 6.43 -7.99 7.89
C VAL A 110 5.30 -8.52 8.76
N MET A 111 4.29 -7.70 9.04
CA MET A 111 3.10 -8.14 9.78
C MET A 111 2.37 -9.28 9.10
N LEU A 112 2.27 -9.25 7.77
CA LEU A 112 1.63 -10.34 7.05
C LEU A 112 2.45 -11.62 7.19
N ILE A 113 3.77 -11.55 7.03
CA ILE A 113 4.66 -12.69 7.28
C ILE A 113 4.41 -13.24 8.68
N ILE A 114 4.47 -12.39 9.72
CA ILE A 114 4.23 -12.80 11.10
C ILE A 114 2.85 -13.48 11.23
N ASN A 115 1.79 -12.91 10.65
CA ASN A 115 0.45 -13.47 10.74
C ASN A 115 0.30 -14.80 9.98
N CYS A 116 1.04 -14.99 8.88
CA CYS A 116 1.09 -16.27 8.17
C CYS A 116 1.88 -17.35 8.93
N PHE A 117 2.94 -16.98 9.66
CA PHE A 117 3.77 -17.93 10.41
C PHE A 117 3.29 -18.18 11.85
N LEU A 118 2.60 -17.21 12.46
CA LEU A 118 2.08 -17.23 13.83
C LEU A 118 0.64 -16.68 13.86
N PRO A 119 -0.34 -17.47 13.40
CA PRO A 119 -1.74 -17.04 13.32
C PRO A 119 -2.23 -16.60 14.71
N GLY A 120 -2.80 -15.39 14.79
CA GLY A 120 -3.43 -14.88 16.01
C GLY A 120 -2.52 -14.11 16.97
N PHE A 121 -1.21 -14.01 16.71
CA PHE A 121 -0.31 -13.22 17.57
C PHE A 121 -0.37 -11.73 17.25
N ILE A 122 -0.32 -11.38 15.96
CA ILE A 122 -0.50 -10.00 15.49
C ILE A 122 -1.31 -10.02 14.20
N GLN A 123 -2.56 -9.56 14.28
CA GLN A 123 -3.48 -9.51 13.14
C GLN A 123 -3.67 -8.06 12.68
N ASP A 124 -3.71 -7.85 11.36
CA ASP A 124 -4.21 -6.58 10.82
C ASP A 124 -5.74 -6.61 10.92
N PRO A 125 -6.37 -5.76 11.75
CA PRO A 125 -7.82 -5.83 12.00
C PRO A 125 -8.66 -5.56 10.73
N ARG A 126 -8.04 -5.04 9.66
CA ARG A 126 -8.70 -4.83 8.36
C ARG A 126 -8.83 -6.11 7.53
N VAL A 127 -8.03 -7.11 7.82
CA VAL A 127 -8.01 -8.38 7.09
C VAL A 127 -8.94 -9.36 7.81
N LEU A 128 -10.17 -9.48 7.29
CA LEU A 128 -11.17 -10.41 7.83
C LEU A 128 -10.87 -11.83 7.32
N GLY A 129 -10.54 -12.76 8.21
CA GLY A 129 -10.37 -14.19 7.87
C GLY A 129 -8.99 -14.78 8.15
N CYS A 130 -8.38 -14.43 9.29
CA CYS A 130 -7.18 -15.09 9.80
C CYS A 130 -7.56 -16.27 10.70
#